data_AF-A0A915I7I6-F1
#
_entry.id   AF-A0A915I7I6-F1
#
_cell.length_a   1.000
_cell.length_b   1.000
_cell.length_c   1.000
_cell.angle_alpha   90.00
_cell.angle_beta   90.00
_cell.angle_gamma   90.00
#
_symmetry.space_group_name_H-M   'P 1'
#
loop_
_entity.id
_entity.type
_entity.pdbx_description
1 polymer ?
#
loop_
_entity_poly.entity_id
_entity_poly.type
_entity_poly.pdbx_seq_one_letter_code
_entity_poly.pdbx_strand_id
1 'polypeptide(L)'
;MATNSRTLSAGAISEDTFYAAFEDVEPIQICSAKDACEMLEEIRNTISDSNNEWDKRNEALRKLRSLILSGVADYEGVDFFNELRNFEVPFQSTVKDLRSQVVREACITI
;
A
#
# COMPACT_ATOMS: atom_id res chain seq x y z
N MET A 1 -12.64 18.36 25.05
CA MET A 1 -11.89 17.12 24.76
C MET A 1 -12.83 15.95 24.99
N ALA A 2 -13.45 15.43 23.93
CA ALA A 2 -14.23 14.20 23.98
C ALA A 2 -13.41 13.12 23.29
N THR A 3 -12.97 12.13 24.06
CA THR A 3 -12.34 10.90 23.57
C THR A 3 -13.39 10.12 22.79
N ASN A 4 -13.33 10.15 21.46
CA ASN A 4 -14.19 9.32 20.63
C ASN A 4 -13.60 7.91 20.53
N SER A 5 -13.81 7.12 21.59
CA SER A 5 -13.65 5.67 21.54
C SER A 5 -14.69 5.11 20.58
N ARG A 6 -14.35 4.99 19.29
CA ARG A 6 -15.15 4.24 18.33
C ARG A 6 -15.09 2.77 18.74
N THR A 7 -16.06 2.33 19.52
CA THR A 7 -16.45 0.93 19.65
C THR A 7 -16.99 0.48 18.29
N LEU A 8 -16.07 0.15 17.38
CA LEU A 8 -16.40 -0.60 16.17
C LEU A 8 -16.92 -1.96 16.64
N SER A 9 -18.21 -2.23 16.36
CA SER A 9 -18.79 -3.56 16.56
C SER A 9 -17.91 -4.58 15.84
N ALA A 10 -17.34 -5.51 16.59
CA ALA A 10 -16.40 -6.49 16.07
C ALA A 10 -17.04 -7.27 14.91
N GLY A 11 -16.56 -7.05 13.69
CA GLY A 11 -16.96 -7.81 12.49
C GLY A 11 -17.66 -7.01 11.38
N ALA A 12 -18.09 -5.76 11.60
CA ALA A 12 -18.74 -4.96 10.55
C ALA A 12 -17.79 -3.84 10.06
N ILE A 13 -16.81 -4.18 9.22
CA ILE A 13 -16.12 -3.17 8.41
C ILE A 13 -17.04 -2.86 7.23
N SER A 14 -17.57 -1.64 7.18
CA SER A 14 -18.33 -1.15 6.02
C SER A 14 -17.36 -0.83 4.88
N GLU A 15 -17.84 -0.89 3.65
CA GLU A 15 -17.06 -0.54 2.45
C GLU A 15 -16.47 0.88 2.54
N ASP A 16 -17.23 1.84 3.07
CA ASP A 16 -16.80 3.21 3.36
C ASP A 16 -15.56 3.26 4.28
N THR A 17 -15.52 2.41 5.32
CA THR A 17 -14.38 2.31 6.22
C THR A 17 -13.14 1.76 5.50
N PHE A 18 -13.33 0.88 4.52
CA PHE A 18 -12.23 0.35 3.72
C PHE A 18 -11.67 1.41 2.77
N TYR A 19 -12.54 2.14 2.06
CA TYR A 19 -12.12 3.24 1.20
C TYR A 19 -11.41 4.34 1.98
N ALA A 20 -11.98 4.75 3.12
CA ALA A 20 -11.33 5.71 4.00
C ALA A 20 -9.96 5.22 4.48
N ALA A 21 -9.82 3.92 4.76
CA ALA A 21 -8.51 3.35 5.09
C ALA A 21 -7.56 3.32 3.90
N PHE A 22 -8.04 3.07 2.68
CA PHE A 22 -7.27 3.09 1.42
C PHE A 22 -6.72 4.49 1.12
N GLU A 23 -7.51 5.53 1.36
CA GLU A 23 -7.16 6.92 1.11
C GLU A 23 -6.35 7.58 2.24
N ASP A 24 -6.31 6.97 3.44
CA ASP A 24 -5.53 7.43 4.60
C ASP A 24 -4.03 7.17 4.42
N VAL A 25 -3.41 7.89 3.49
CA VAL A 25 -1.97 7.87 3.19
C VAL A 25 -1.45 9.27 2.87
N GLU A 26 -0.15 9.48 3.04
CA GLU A 26 0.46 10.75 2.68
C GLU A 26 0.46 10.94 1.15
N PRO A 27 -0.02 12.08 0.63
CA PRO A 27 0.01 12.35 -0.81
C PRO A 27 1.45 12.51 -1.29
N ILE A 28 1.77 11.93 -2.44
CA ILE A 28 3.09 12.06 -3.09
C ILE A 28 2.98 12.77 -4.42
N GLN A 29 4.05 13.47 -4.82
CA GLN A 29 4.17 14.08 -6.13
C GLN A 29 5.14 13.30 -6.99
N ILE A 30 4.70 12.86 -8.17
CA ILE A 30 5.55 12.19 -9.15
C ILE A 30 6.21 13.28 -10.01
N CYS A 31 7.53 13.32 -9.99
CA CYS A 31 8.29 14.33 -10.73
C CYS A 31 8.56 13.90 -12.19
N SER A 32 8.59 12.59 -12.46
CA SER A 32 8.80 12.03 -13.81
C SER A 32 8.40 10.55 -13.87
N ALA A 33 8.27 10.00 -15.08
CA ALA A 33 8.08 8.55 -15.27
C ALA A 33 9.20 7.71 -14.65
N LYS A 34 10.45 8.20 -14.72
CA LYS A 34 11.60 7.54 -14.09
C LYS A 34 11.44 7.45 -12.57
N ASP A 35 11.06 8.57 -11.95
CA ASP A 35 10.82 8.70 -10.52
C ASP A 35 9.71 7.73 -10.06
N ALA A 36 8.62 7.62 -10.82
CA ALA A 36 7.56 6.63 -10.56
C ALA A 36 8.08 5.18 -10.62
N CYS A 37 8.88 4.84 -11.63
CA CYS A 37 9.47 3.50 -11.75
C CYS A 37 10.45 3.20 -10.61
N GLU A 38 11.28 4.16 -10.20
CA GLU A 38 12.19 4.03 -9.06
C GLU A 38 11.41 3.81 -7.75
N MET A 39 10.29 4.53 -7.56
CA MET A 39 9.40 4.31 -6.41
C MET A 39 8.75 2.92 -6.43
N LEU A 40 8.25 2.45 -7.58
CA LEU A 40 7.67 1.11 -7.71
C LEU A 40 8.71 0.02 -7.39
N GLU A 41 9.93 0.16 -7.90
CA GLU A 41 11.01 -0.78 -7.64
C GLU A 41 11.41 -0.80 -6.16
N GLU A 42 11.55 0.37 -5.53
CA GLU A 42 11.86 0.48 -4.10
C GLU A 42 10.79 -0.21 -3.26
N ILE A 43 9.50 0.09 -3.50
CA ILE A 43 8.38 -0.53 -2.78
C ILE A 43 8.45 -2.04 -2.95
N ARG A 44 8.56 -2.53 -4.19
CA ARG A 44 8.62 -3.96 -4.51
C ARG A 44 9.75 -4.64 -3.75
N ASN A 45 10.94 -4.06 -3.75
CA ASN A 45 12.11 -4.59 -3.04
C ASN A 45 11.86 -4.66 -1.53
N THR A 46 11.26 -3.61 -0.93
CA THR A 46 10.97 -3.57 0.50
C THR A 46 9.96 -4.65 0.91
N ILE A 47 8.85 -4.80 0.18
CA ILE A 47 7.80 -5.76 0.55
C ILE A 47 8.20 -7.22 0.26
N SER A 48 9.14 -7.44 -0.67
CA SER A 48 9.65 -8.77 -1.04
C SER A 48 10.53 -9.40 0.04
N ASP A 49 11.29 -8.59 0.79
CA ASP A 49 12.17 -9.10 1.84
C ASP A 49 11.42 -9.24 3.17
N SER A 50 11.11 -10.47 3.55
CA SER A 50 10.45 -10.78 4.82
C SER A 50 11.32 -10.51 6.06
N ASN A 51 12.63 -10.28 5.89
CA ASN A 51 13.52 -9.91 6.99
C ASN A 51 13.53 -8.40 7.26
N ASN A 52 12.97 -7.58 6.36
CA ASN A 52 12.80 -6.16 6.61
C ASN A 52 11.92 -5.92 7.84
N GLU A 53 12.17 -4.79 8.49
CA GLU A 53 11.34 -4.33 9.60
C GLU A 53 9.88 -4.21 9.13
N TRP A 54 8.96 -4.79 9.92
CA TRP A 54 7.54 -4.87 9.57
C TRP A 54 6.93 -3.48 9.33
N ASP A 55 7.42 -2.46 10.05
CA ASP A 55 6.97 -1.08 9.93
C ASP A 55 7.35 -0.49 8.56
N LYS A 56 8.60 -0.70 8.11
CA LYS A 56 9.05 -0.31 6.76
C LYS A 56 8.24 -0.98 5.66
N ARG A 57 7.86 -2.25 5.84
CA ARG A 57 6.98 -2.94 4.88
C ARG A 57 5.59 -2.33 4.84
N ASN A 58 5.05 -1.92 5.99
CA ASN A 58 3.78 -1.21 6.04
C ASN A 58 3.89 0.18 5.37
N GLU A 59 4.96 0.92 5.62
CA GLU A 59 5.21 2.20 4.95
C GLU A 59 5.30 2.04 3.44
N ALA A 60 5.97 0.99 2.94
CA ALA A 60 6.03 0.69 1.51
C ALA A 60 4.64 0.39 0.92
N LEU A 61 3.79 -0.37 1.62
CA LEU A 61 2.41 -0.64 1.20
C LEU A 61 1.57 0.65 1.16
N ARG A 62 1.71 1.54 2.15
CA ARG A 62 1.06 2.87 2.13
C ARG A 62 1.55 3.71 0.96
N LYS A 63 2.86 3.71 0.71
CA LYS A 63 3.48 4.44 -0.41
C LYS A 63 2.96 3.94 -1.76
N LEU A 64 2.67 2.64 -1.91
CA LEU A 64 2.03 2.10 -3.10
C LEU A 64 0.63 2.70 -3.31
N ARG A 65 -0.17 2.79 -2.25
CA ARG A 65 -1.49 3.44 -2.31
C ARG A 65 -1.37 4.93 -2.64
N SER A 66 -0.42 5.64 -2.03
CA SER A 66 -0.13 7.04 -2.38
C SER A 66 0.20 7.22 -3.87
N LEU A 67 0.98 6.28 -4.44
CA LEU A 67 1.35 6.30 -5.85
C LEU A 67 0.18 5.98 -6.78
N ILE A 68 -0.71 5.07 -6.39
CA ILE A 68 -1.95 4.81 -7.13
C ILE A 68 -2.85 6.06 -7.11
N LEU A 69 -3.01 6.69 -5.94
CA LEU A 69 -3.84 7.88 -5.76
C LEU A 69 -3.29 9.13 -6.46
N SER A 70 -1.99 9.19 -6.74
CA SER A 70 -1.40 10.28 -7.54
C SER A 70 -1.66 10.13 -9.05
N GLY A 71 -2.29 9.04 -9.48
CA GLY A 71 -2.64 8.79 -10.88
C GLY A 71 -1.50 8.20 -11.70
N VAL A 72 -0.55 7.48 -11.07
CA VAL A 72 0.61 6.89 -11.76
C VAL A 72 0.26 6.04 -12.99
N ALA A 73 -0.93 5.43 -13.00
CA ALA A 73 -1.41 4.62 -14.12
C ALA A 73 -1.68 5.43 -15.39
N ASP A 74 -1.90 6.74 -15.26
CA ASP A 74 -2.18 7.67 -16.35
C ASP A 74 -0.91 8.42 -16.82
N TYR A 75 0.24 8.22 -16.18
CA TYR A 75 1.50 8.88 -16.56
C TYR A 75 2.08 8.29 -17.85
N GLU A 76 2.31 9.16 -18.85
CA GLU A 76 3.04 8.77 -20.06
C GLU A 76 4.45 8.27 -19.73
N GLY A 77 4.81 7.11 -20.28
CA GLY A 77 6.11 6.47 -20.09
C GLY A 77 6.19 5.51 -18.90
N VAL A 78 5.10 5.32 -18.14
CA VAL A 78 5.01 4.29 -17.10
C VAL A 78 4.08 3.16 -17.59
N ASP A 79 4.62 1.96 -17.80
CA ASP A 79 3.80 0.77 -18.01
C ASP A 79 3.35 0.20 -16.65
N PHE A 80 2.45 0.92 -15.99
CA PHE A 80 2.06 0.63 -14.61
C PHE A 80 1.50 -0.77 -14.44
N PHE A 81 0.68 -1.25 -15.39
CA PHE A 81 0.10 -2.59 -15.30
C PHE A 81 1.15 -3.69 -15.46
N ASN A 82 2.18 -3.49 -16.29
CA ASN A 82 3.31 -4.41 -16.35
C ASN A 82 4.10 -4.39 -15.03
N GLU A 83 4.39 -3.22 -14.48
CA GLU A 83 5.07 -3.11 -13.19
C GLU A 83 4.26 -3.76 -12.06
N LEU A 84 2.93 -3.58 -12.05
CA LEU A 84 2.04 -4.15 -11.03
C LEU A 84 2.07 -5.69 -11.04
N ARG A 85 2.27 -6.35 -12.20
CA ARG A 85 2.44 -7.82 -12.25
C ARG A 85 3.64 -8.29 -11.43
N ASN A 86 4.69 -7.48 -11.32
CA ASN A 86 5.88 -7.82 -10.52
C ASN A 86 5.60 -7.83 -9.00
N PHE A 87 4.42 -7.35 -8.56
CA PHE A 87 4.00 -7.36 -7.16
C PHE A 87 3.22 -8.62 -6.76
N GLU A 88 2.86 -9.50 -7.70
CA GLU A 88 2.07 -10.71 -7.39
C GLU A 88 2.73 -11.59 -6.32
N VAL A 89 3.99 -12.00 -6.54
CA VAL A 89 4.73 -12.86 -5.59
C VAL A 89 4.98 -12.14 -4.26
N PRO A 90 5.44 -10.87 -4.23
CA PRO A 90 5.57 -10.12 -2.99
C PRO A 90 4.27 -9.96 -2.19
N PHE A 91 3.12 -9.78 -2.85
CA PHE A 91 1.84 -9.71 -2.15
C PHE A 91 1.45 -11.05 -1.55
N GLN A 92 1.67 -12.17 -2.26
CA GLN A 92 1.37 -13.50 -1.72
C GLN A 92 2.14 -13.81 -0.43
N SER A 93 3.39 -13.35 -0.30
CA SER A 93 4.15 -13.50 0.94
C SER A 93 3.68 -12.52 2.02
N THR A 94 3.34 -11.28 1.64
CA THR A 94 2.91 -10.23 2.56
C THR A 94 1.56 -10.55 3.23
N VAL A 95 0.59 -11.09 2.50
CA VAL A 95 -0.71 -11.51 3.08
C VAL A 95 -0.61 -12.75 3.98
N LYS A 96 0.55 -13.41 4.02
CA LYS A 96 0.85 -14.56 4.88
C LYS A 96 1.80 -14.21 6.03
N ASP A 97 2.05 -12.92 6.26
CA ASP A 97 2.93 -12.49 7.35
C ASP A 97 2.39 -12.93 8.73
N LEU A 98 3.29 -13.27 9.64
CA LEU A 98 2.92 -13.66 11.02
C LEU A 98 2.37 -12.48 11.83
N ARG A 99 2.56 -11.24 11.35
CA ARG A 99 2.10 -10.02 11.99
C ARG A 99 0.82 -9.56 11.33
N SER A 100 -0.28 -9.55 12.10
CA SER A 100 -1.59 -9.10 11.63
C SER A 100 -1.60 -7.66 11.11
N GLN A 101 -0.67 -6.80 11.58
CA GLN A 101 -0.50 -5.44 11.08
C GLN A 101 -0.09 -5.41 9.61
N VAL A 102 0.88 -6.26 9.22
CA VAL A 102 1.37 -6.37 7.84
C VAL A 102 0.31 -6.96 6.93
N VAL A 103 -0.37 -8.02 7.40
CA VAL A 103 -1.47 -8.65 6.67
C VAL A 103 -2.61 -7.64 6.45
N ARG A 104 -3.00 -6.89 7.49
CA ARG A 104 -4.07 -5.88 7.38
C ARG A 104 -3.71 -4.79 6.37
N GLU A 105 -2.50 -4.26 6.43
CA GLU A 105 -2.02 -3.22 5.52
C GLU A 105 -2.00 -3.71 4.06
N ALA A 106 -1.58 -4.95 3.83
CA ALA A 106 -1.60 -5.58 2.51
C ALA A 106 -3.04 -5.79 2.00
N CYS A 107 -3.95 -6.24 2.87
CA CYS A 107 -5.37 -6.39 2.51
C CYS A 107 -6.06 -5.06 2.23
N ILE A 108 -5.63 -3.95 2.84
CA ILE A 108 -6.13 -2.62 2.49
C ILE A 108 -5.61 -2.21 1.11
N THR A 109 -4.44 -2.67 0.70
CA THR A 109 -3.78 -2.25 -0.56
C THR A 109 -4.25 -3.01 -1.80
N ILE A 110 -4.73 -4.25 -1.64
CA ILE A 110 -5.22 -5.14 -2.71
C ILE A 110 -6.72 -4.93 -2.93
#